data_AF-A0A662IVP8-F1
#
_entry.id   AF-A0A662IVP8-F1
#
_cell.length_a   1.000
_cell.length_b   1.000
_cell.length_c   1.000
_cell.angle_alpha   90.00
_cell.angle_beta   90.00
_cell.angle_gamma   90.00
#
_symmetry.space_group_name_H-M   'P 1'
#
loop_
_entity.id
_entity.type
_entity.pdbx_description
1 polymer ?
#
loop_
_entity_poly.entity_id
_entity_poly.type
_entity_poly.pdbx_seq_one_letter_code
_entity_poly.pdbx_strand_id
1 'polypeptide(L)'
;MRRRDLGAIIPPIDIRLDKARVRIWEVTKTVLATGEVWYLVHLQVFYRRKASRRFTLPVRSWDELVKKLLVEIPKFKLMVLMGYET
;
A
#
# COMPACT_ATOMS: atom_id res chain seq x y z
N MET A 1 -4.17 -9.43 11.73
CA MET A 1 -4.80 -8.72 10.58
C MET A 1 -5.40 -9.78 9.67
N ARG A 2 -6.68 -9.68 9.26
CA ARG A 2 -7.29 -10.71 8.37
C ARG A 2 -6.55 -10.73 7.03
N ARG A 3 -6.12 -11.91 6.59
CA ARG A 3 -5.57 -12.13 5.24
C ARG A 3 -6.68 -11.85 4.24
N ARG A 4 -6.41 -11.01 3.24
CA ARG A 4 -7.36 -10.67 2.18
C ARG A 4 -6.82 -11.21 0.86
N ASP A 5 -7.71 -11.66 -0.02
CA ASP A 5 -7.35 -11.86 -1.42
C ASP A 5 -7.30 -10.49 -2.11
N LEU A 6 -6.19 -10.17 -2.76
CA LEU A 6 -6.01 -8.92 -3.49
C LEU A 6 -7.00 -8.79 -4.65
N GLY A 7 -7.36 -9.91 -5.29
CA GLY A 7 -8.33 -9.91 -6.40
C GLY A 7 -9.77 -9.64 -5.96
N ALA A 8 -10.08 -9.82 -4.66
CA ALA A 8 -11.41 -9.61 -4.10
C ALA A 8 -11.57 -8.24 -3.42
N ILE A 9 -10.55 -7.38 -3.48
CA ILE A 9 -10.62 -6.04 -2.91
C ILE A 9 -11.48 -5.16 -3.83
N ILE A 10 -12.48 -4.50 -3.25
CA ILE A 10 -13.28 -3.47 -3.91
C ILE A 10 -12.78 -2.11 -3.40
N PRO A 11 -12.05 -1.32 -4.22
CA PRO A 11 -11.55 0.00 -3.83
C PRO A 11 -12.65 1.09 -3.87
N PRO A 12 -12.45 2.23 -3.16
CA PRO A 12 -11.33 2.50 -2.28
C PRO A 12 -11.51 1.82 -0.91
N ILE A 13 -10.43 1.29 -0.35
CA ILE A 13 -10.46 0.70 0.99
C ILE A 13 -9.35 1.27 1.88
N ASP A 14 -9.70 1.56 3.13
CA ASP A 14 -8.75 1.95 4.16
C ASP A 14 -8.38 0.75 5.03
N ILE A 15 -7.08 0.53 5.21
CA ILE A 15 -6.52 -0.41 6.18
C ILE A 15 -5.65 0.33 7.19
N ARG A 16 -5.59 -0.18 8.42
CA ARG A 16 -4.66 0.33 9.44
C ARG A 16 -3.48 -0.63 9.57
N LEU A 17 -2.28 -0.09 9.46
CA LEU A 17 -1.02 -0.82 9.63
C LEU A 17 -0.01 0.11 10.28
N ASP A 18 0.72 -0.39 11.28
CA ASP A 18 1.78 0.35 11.98
C ASP A 18 1.36 1.80 12.36
N LYS A 19 0.21 1.96 13.02
CA LYS A 19 -0.36 3.27 13.43
C LYS A 19 -0.55 4.29 12.28
N ALA A 20 -0.45 3.87 11.02
CA ALA A 20 -0.78 4.65 9.84
C ALA A 20 -2.06 4.12 9.20
N ARG A 21 -2.77 4.99 8.48
CA ARG A 21 -3.88 4.57 7.61
C ARG A 21 -3.34 4.47 6.19
N VAL A 22 -3.54 3.34 5.54
CA VAL A 22 -3.20 3.13 4.14
C VAL A 22 -4.51 3.04 3.36
N ARG A 23 -4.68 3.91 2.37
CA ARG A 23 -5.80 3.85 1.44
C ARG A 23 -5.35 3.18 0.16
N ILE A 24 -6.01 2.09 -0.21
CA ILE A 24 -5.85 1.46 -1.51
C ILE A 24 -6.91 2.06 -2.42
N TRP A 25 -6.47 2.73 -3.48
CA TRP A 25 -7.32 3.39 -4.47
C TRP A 25 -7.70 2.48 -5.62
N GLU A 26 -6.79 1.59 -6.01
CA GLU A 26 -6.99 0.66 -7.12
C GLU A 26 -6.09 -0.56 -6.94
N VAL A 27 -6.56 -1.73 -7.40
CA VAL A 27 -5.78 -2.96 -7.49
C VAL A 27 -5.96 -3.54 -8.87
N THR A 28 -4.90 -3.55 -9.67
CA THR A 28 -4.93 -4.05 -11.05
C THR A 28 -4.17 -5.36 -11.13
N LYS A 29 -4.86 -6.44 -11.52
CA LYS A 29 -4.24 -7.75 -11.75
C LYS A 29 -3.59 -7.76 -13.13
N THR A 30 -2.32 -8.18 -13.20
CA THR A 30 -1.60 -8.43 -14.44
C THR A 30 -1.03 -9.84 -14.43
N VAL A 31 -1.01 -10.47 -15.60
CA VAL A 31 -0.41 -11.79 -15.81
C VAL A 31 0.75 -11.61 -16.76
N LEU A 32 1.95 -11.94 -16.29
CA LEU A 32 3.16 -11.84 -17.12
C LEU A 32 3.17 -12.95 -18.17
N ALA A 33 3.99 -12.79 -19.22
CA ALA A 33 4.17 -13.83 -20.24
C ALA A 33 4.67 -15.17 -19.67
N THR A 34 5.32 -15.14 -18.50
CA THR A 34 5.76 -16.32 -17.74
C THR A 34 4.60 -17.05 -17.03
N GLY A 35 3.39 -16.51 -17.06
CA GLY A 35 2.23 -17.00 -16.31
C GLY A 35 2.13 -16.50 -14.87
N GLU A 36 3.13 -15.75 -14.39
CA GLU A 36 3.10 -15.20 -13.03
C GLU A 36 2.02 -14.12 -12.86
N VAL A 37 1.25 -14.22 -11.79
CA VAL A 37 0.25 -13.22 -11.40
C VAL A 37 0.90 -12.15 -10.53
N TRP A 38 0.71 -10.90 -10.94
CA TRP A 38 1.10 -9.71 -10.20
C TRP A 38 -0.08 -8.78 -10.01
N TYR A 39 -0.03 -7.99 -8.96
CA TYR A 39 -1.00 -6.96 -8.64
C TYR A 39 -0.29 -5.62 -8.52
N LEU A 40 -0.75 -4.64 -9.28
CA LEU A 40 -0.34 -3.25 -9.12
C LEU A 40 -1.30 -2.58 -8.15
N VAL A 41 -0.83 -2.31 -6.94
CA VAL A 41 -1.65 -1.71 -5.87
C VAL A 41 -1.36 -0.22 -5.82
N HIS A 42 -2.30 0.60 -6.28
CA HIS A 42 -2.21 2.06 -6.22
C HIS A 42 -2.74 2.53 -4.87
N LEU A 43 -1.89 3.17 -4.07
CA LEU A 43 -2.21 3.47 -2.68
C LEU A 43 -1.61 4.79 -2.17
N GLN A 44 -2.03 5.18 -0.98
CA GLN A 44 -1.60 6.38 -0.28
C GLN A 44 -1.51 6.13 1.23
N VAL A 45 -0.48 6.66 1.88
CA VAL A 45 -0.27 6.53 3.32
C VAL A 45 -0.63 7.83 4.04
N PHE A 46 -1.31 7.72 5.17
CA PHE A 46 -1.71 8.84 6.02
C PHE A 46 -1.12 8.67 7.42
N TYR A 47 -0.44 9.70 7.90
CA TYR A 47 0.19 9.74 9.23
C TYR A 47 0.23 11.16 9.77
N ARG A 48 -0.17 11.37 11.04
CA ARG A 48 -0.17 12.67 11.74
C ARG A 48 -0.71 13.84 10.88
N ARG A 49 -1.92 13.70 10.33
CA ARG A 49 -2.61 14.68 9.46
C ARG A 49 -1.90 14.99 8.13
N LYS A 50 -0.77 14.33 7.82
CA LYS A 50 -0.10 14.39 6.53
C LYS A 50 -0.48 13.18 5.68
N ALA A 51 -0.45 13.37 4.37
CA ALA A 51 -0.71 12.31 3.39
C ALA A 51 0.47 12.20 2.43
N SER A 52 0.95 10.99 2.16
CA SER A 52 1.97 10.79 1.14
C SER A 52 1.41 11.17 -0.24
N ARG A 53 2.29 11.34 -1.23
CA ARG A 53 1.86 11.24 -2.64
C ARG A 53 1.30 9.83 -2.88
N ARG A 54 0.46 9.68 -3.91
CA ARG A 54 0.02 8.35 -4.35
C ARG A 54 1.21 7.62 -4.98
N PHE A 55 1.33 6.34 -4.71
CA PHE A 55 2.36 5.48 -5.29
C PHE A 55 1.84 4.07 -5.52
N THR A 56 2.59 3.29 -6.28
CA THR A 56 2.21 1.94 -6.70
C THR A 56 3.15 0.93 -6.10
N LEU A 57 2.61 -0.14 -5.52
CA LEU A 57 3.40 -1.30 -5.12
C LEU A 57 3.04 -2.51 -6.00
N PRO A 58 3.97 -3.02 -6.82
CA PRO A 58 3.80 -4.30 -7.50
C PRO A 58 4.00 -5.43 -6.50
N VAL A 59 3.05 -6.36 -6.37
CA VAL A 59 3.07 -7.45 -5.40
C VAL A 59 2.40 -8.70 -5.95
N ARG A 60 2.74 -9.88 -5.43
CA ARG A 60 2.12 -11.15 -5.82
C ARG A 60 1.02 -11.59 -4.86
N SER A 61 1.06 -11.09 -3.62
CA SER A 61 0.14 -11.50 -2.56
C SER A 61 -0.09 -10.40 -1.53
N TRP A 62 -1.14 -10.56 -0.73
CA TRP A 62 -1.42 -9.68 0.40
C TRP A 62 -0.27 -9.64 1.42
N ASP A 63 0.36 -10.78 1.68
CA ASP A 63 1.46 -10.85 2.64
C ASP A 63 2.68 -10.08 2.13
N GLU A 64 2.95 -10.12 0.83
CA GLU A 64 3.98 -9.29 0.20
C GLU A 64 3.63 -7.79 0.27
N LEU A 65 2.37 -7.42 0.04
CA LEU A 65 1.90 -6.05 0.22
C LEU A 65 2.15 -5.54 1.63
N VAL A 66 1.78 -6.34 2.64
CA VAL A 66 2.01 -5.98 4.05
C VAL A 66 3.50 -5.80 4.33
N LYS A 67 4.36 -6.72 3.86
CA LYS A 67 5.83 -6.61 4.02
C LYS A 67 6.39 -5.33 3.38
N LYS A 68 5.98 -4.98 2.16
CA LYS A 68 6.42 -3.74 1.49
C LYS A 68 5.89 -2.50 2.20
N LEU A 69 4.64 -2.51 2.67
CA LEU A 69 4.09 -1.40 3.45
C LEU A 69 4.81 -1.20 4.79
N LEU A 70 5.28 -2.28 5.43
CA LEU A 70 6.11 -2.18 6.64
C LEU A 70 7.47 -1.51 6.39
N VAL A 71 7.90 -1.37 5.13
CA VAL A 71 9.10 -0.61 4.75
C VAL A 71 8.73 0.83 4.36
N GLU A 72 7.65 1.02 3.59
CA GLU A 72 7.25 2.36 3.10
C GLU A 72 6.64 3.25 4.20
N ILE A 73 5.90 2.67 5.16
CA ILE A 73 5.31 3.44 6.26
C ILE A 73 6.38 4.09 7.15
N PRO A 74 7.43 3.38 7.63
CA PRO A 74 8.51 4.02 8.39
C PRO A 74 9.24 5.11 7.62
N LYS A 75 9.50 4.93 6.31
CA LYS A 75 10.10 5.98 5.47
C LYS A 75 9.25 7.25 5.50
N PHE A 76 7.95 7.11 5.26
CA PHE A 76 7.04 8.26 5.30
C PHE A 76 6.94 8.90 6.69
N LYS A 77 6.87 8.09 7.75
CA LYS A 77 6.91 8.60 9.13
C LYS A 77 8.17 9.40 9.40
N LEU A 78 9.33 8.89 8.99
CA LEU A 78 10.61 9.58 9.16
C LEU A 78 10.61 10.91 8.41
N MET A 79 10.15 10.94 7.15
CA MET A 79 9.98 12.18 6.39
C MET A 79 9.12 13.20 7.14
N VAL A 80 7.96 12.78 7.65
CA VAL A 80 7.07 13.66 8.44
C VAL A 80 7.76 14.17 9.72
N LEU A 81 8.54 13.34 10.40
CA LEU A 81 9.31 13.74 11.58
C LEU A 81 10.46 14.71 11.25
N MET A 82 11.03 14.62 10.05
CA MET A 82 12.06 15.54 9.54
C MET A 82 11.48 16.83 8.95
N GLY A 83 10.18 17.08 9.12
CA GLY A 83 9.54 18.33 8.66
C GLY A 83 9.02 18.30 7.23
N TYR A 84 8.79 17.12 6.64
CA TYR A 84 8.18 17.03 5.31
C TYR A 84 6.78 17.67 5.27
N GLU A 85 6.59 18.57 4.30
CA GLU A 85 5.32 19.21 3.99
C GLU A 85 4.77 18.66 2.66
N THR A 86 3.45 18.46 2.63
CA THR A 86 2.69 17.76 1.58
C THR A 86 1.77 18.70 0.87
#